data_AF-A0A7S3BAU1-F1
#
_entry.id   AF-A0A7S3BAU1-F1
#
_cell.length_a   1.000
_cell.length_b   1.000
_cell.length_c   1.000
_cell.angle_alpha   90.00
_cell.angle_beta   90.00
_cell.angle_gamma   90.00
#
_symmetry.space_group_name_H-M   'P 1'
#
loop_
_entity.id
_entity.type
_entity.pdbx_description
1 polymer ?
#
loop_
_entity_poly.entity_id
_entity_poly.type
_entity_poly.pdbx_seq_one_letter_code
_entity_poly.pdbx_strand_id
1 'polypeptide(L)'
;GACAWILPCPMQQVRPDEQVLPTDQLGTQLDPPAHWNELGATISDLPPTVSLRPLVVIDISQKVAVQPSYHAQVADVLDWESAHGRVPAGSVVMIRSDWSKGWDEYKGDGGPVIPGVGLDCLRFLHLNRSILLHGHEPLDTDSTPTLEGEAWLLHNSYMQAEGVANLHQVPASGCLLSIGFAKLLGGSGGYARYVAICPPASTGNGVSIIEAPAAPLALQSAPLVRGSDGVLRPTSGAPLTQHLSDLEVARATHTDET
;
A
#
# COMPACT_ATOMS: atom_id res chain seq x y z
N GLY A 1 -1.19 -18.52 -15.15
CA GLY A 1 -0.64 -17.88 -16.36
C GLY A 1 0.78 -17.43 -16.08
N ALA A 2 1.60 -17.21 -17.11
CA ALA A 2 2.93 -16.63 -16.95
C ALA A 2 2.81 -15.12 -16.75
N CYS A 3 3.53 -14.56 -15.77
CA CYS A 3 3.63 -13.13 -15.52
C CYS A 3 5.07 -12.70 -15.79
N ALA A 4 5.27 -11.57 -16.45
CA ALA A 4 6.58 -11.00 -16.72
C ALA A 4 6.59 -9.52 -16.34
N TRP A 5 7.69 -9.07 -15.75
CA TRP A 5 7.94 -7.64 -15.60
C TRP A 5 8.16 -7.06 -17.00
N ILE A 6 7.49 -5.96 -17.32
CA ILE A 6 8.00 -5.06 -18.36
C ILE A 6 9.19 -4.38 -17.70
N LEU A 7 10.40 -4.81 -18.09
CA LEU A 7 11.65 -4.55 -17.37
C LEU A 7 11.81 -3.05 -17.05
N PRO A 8 12.15 -2.68 -15.80
CA PRO A 8 12.59 -1.32 -15.53
C PRO A 8 13.91 -1.05 -16.29
N CYS A 9 14.15 0.23 -16.61
CA CYS A 9 15.49 0.68 -16.96
C CYS A 9 16.47 0.16 -15.89
N PRO A 10 17.60 -0.49 -16.25
CA PRO A 10 18.62 -0.81 -15.27
C PRO A 10 18.92 0.48 -14.50
N MET A 11 19.05 0.42 -13.18
CA MET A 11 19.57 1.53 -12.35
C MET A 11 21.03 1.80 -12.77
N GLN A 12 21.20 2.41 -13.93
CA GLN A 12 22.39 3.07 -14.38
C GLN A 12 21.92 4.44 -14.85
N GLN A 13 22.46 5.47 -14.20
CA GLN A 13 22.32 6.89 -14.53
C GLN A 13 21.15 7.64 -13.87
N VAL A 14 21.04 7.57 -12.54
CA VAL A 14 20.71 8.80 -11.81
C VAL A 14 22.04 9.53 -11.62
N ARG A 15 22.09 10.81 -12.01
CA ARG A 15 23.30 11.62 -11.88
C ARG A 15 23.71 11.68 -10.39
N PRO A 16 25.03 11.75 -10.08
CA PRO A 16 25.53 11.64 -8.71
C PRO A 16 25.19 12.80 -7.77
N ASP A 17 24.42 13.80 -8.22
CA ASP A 17 23.95 14.91 -7.41
C ASP A 17 22.79 14.47 -6.48
N GLU A 18 23.20 13.78 -5.42
CA GLU A 18 22.66 13.82 -4.04
C GLU A 18 21.15 13.72 -3.87
N GLN A 19 20.60 12.52 -4.02
CA GLN A 19 19.46 12.11 -3.20
C GLN A 19 19.82 10.84 -2.45
N VAL A 20 20.31 11.02 -1.22
CA VAL A 20 20.46 9.93 -0.26
C VAL A 20 19.08 9.69 0.34
N LEU A 21 18.49 8.54 0.03
CA LEU A 21 17.31 8.04 0.75
C LEU A 21 17.82 7.31 2.00
N PRO A 22 17.59 7.84 3.22
CA PRO A 22 18.08 7.21 4.45
C PRO A 22 17.36 5.88 4.76
N THR A 23 16.20 5.67 4.17
CA THR A 23 15.41 4.43 4.25
C THR A 23 14.55 4.29 2.98
N ASP A 24 14.23 3.06 2.60
CA ASP A 24 13.20 2.73 1.61
C ASP A 24 11.82 2.45 2.23
N GLN A 25 11.70 2.64 3.55
CA GLN A 25 10.46 2.48 4.32
C GLN A 25 9.77 3.81 4.61
N LEU A 26 8.74 4.13 3.83
CA LEU A 26 8.05 5.42 3.89
C LEU A 26 6.56 5.25 3.56
N GLY A 27 5.70 5.55 4.55
CA GLY A 27 4.25 5.51 4.37
C GLY A 27 3.71 4.11 4.10
N THR A 28 2.74 3.98 3.19
CA THR A 28 2.22 2.68 2.76
C THR A 28 3.30 1.91 2.00
N GLN A 29 3.69 0.75 2.51
CA GLN A 29 4.88 0.03 2.05
C GLN A 29 4.69 -1.48 1.89
N LEU A 30 5.68 -2.11 1.25
CA LEU A 30 5.80 -3.55 1.09
C LEU A 30 7.18 -3.96 1.60
N ASP A 31 7.22 -4.80 2.64
CA ASP A 31 8.47 -5.28 3.20
C ASP A 31 8.75 -6.70 2.71
N PRO A 32 9.80 -6.89 1.88
CA PRO A 32 10.30 -8.19 1.50
C PRO A 32 11.12 -8.82 2.63
N PRO A 33 11.47 -10.12 2.57
CA PRO A 33 12.25 -10.79 3.60
C PRO A 33 13.57 -10.10 3.96
N ALA A 34 14.26 -9.51 2.97
CA ALA A 34 15.52 -8.78 3.18
C ALA A 34 15.40 -7.61 4.16
N HIS A 35 14.18 -7.19 4.50
CA HIS A 35 13.94 -6.20 5.52
C HIS A 35 14.65 -6.59 6.83
N TRP A 36 14.43 -7.81 7.33
CA TRP A 36 15.04 -8.31 8.58
C TRP A 36 15.82 -9.63 8.44
N ASN A 37 15.92 -10.17 7.23
CA ASN A 37 16.68 -11.39 6.96
C ASN A 37 17.84 -11.08 6.01
N GLU A 38 19.08 -11.15 6.49
CA GLU A 38 20.30 -10.85 5.72
C GLU A 38 20.48 -11.72 4.46
N LEU A 39 19.80 -12.87 4.40
CA LEU A 39 19.79 -13.79 3.24
C LEU A 39 18.45 -13.78 2.49
N GLY A 40 17.54 -12.88 2.86
CA GLY A 40 16.20 -12.77 2.32
C GLY A 40 16.15 -12.18 0.91
N ALA A 41 15.04 -12.41 0.22
CA ALA A 41 14.76 -11.75 -1.05
C ALA A 41 14.60 -10.24 -0.84
N THR A 42 15.18 -9.44 -1.74
CA THR A 42 15.02 -7.98 -1.81
C THR A 42 13.73 -7.62 -2.55
N ILE A 43 13.31 -6.35 -2.50
CA ILE A 43 12.13 -5.89 -3.26
C ILE A 43 12.31 -6.12 -4.77
N SER A 44 13.55 -6.07 -5.27
CA SER A 44 13.86 -6.37 -6.66
C SER A 44 13.82 -7.86 -7.04
N ASP A 45 13.86 -8.76 -6.05
CA ASP A 45 13.77 -10.20 -6.29
C ASP A 45 12.31 -10.67 -6.40
N LEU A 46 11.36 -9.84 -5.95
CA LEU A 46 9.95 -10.20 -5.95
C LEU A 46 9.44 -10.50 -7.38
N PRO A 47 8.76 -11.65 -7.58
CA PRO A 47 8.30 -12.04 -8.89
C PRO A 47 7.08 -11.20 -9.31
N PRO A 48 6.84 -11.01 -10.62
CA PRO A 48 5.68 -10.26 -11.12
C PRO A 48 4.35 -10.85 -10.68
N THR A 49 4.35 -12.13 -10.29
CA THR A 49 3.17 -12.78 -9.75
C THR A 49 2.66 -12.13 -8.47
N VAL A 50 3.46 -11.37 -7.72
CA VAL A 50 2.99 -10.61 -6.54
C VAL A 50 1.93 -9.55 -6.91
N SER A 51 1.99 -9.01 -8.13
CA SER A 51 1.25 -7.80 -8.53
C SER A 51 -0.28 -7.88 -8.50
N LEU A 52 -0.89 -9.08 -8.50
CA LEU A 52 -2.35 -9.22 -8.50
C LEU A 52 -2.78 -10.50 -7.78
N ARG A 53 -3.63 -10.35 -6.74
CA ARG A 53 -4.11 -11.46 -5.91
C ARG A 53 -5.56 -11.32 -5.46
N PRO A 54 -6.24 -12.43 -5.08
CA PRO A 54 -7.47 -12.33 -4.31
C PRO A 54 -7.25 -11.53 -3.03
N LEU A 55 -8.19 -10.65 -2.70
CA LEU A 55 -8.18 -9.84 -1.49
C LEU A 55 -9.16 -10.42 -0.46
N VAL A 56 -8.66 -10.56 0.77
CA VAL A 56 -9.43 -10.87 1.97
C VAL A 56 -9.24 -9.73 2.95
N VAL A 57 -10.33 -9.21 3.52
CA VAL A 57 -10.30 -8.20 4.58
C VAL A 57 -10.94 -8.79 5.84
N ILE A 58 -10.14 -8.96 6.90
CA ILE A 58 -10.58 -9.43 8.21
C ILE A 58 -10.71 -8.23 9.13
N ASP A 59 -11.90 -8.01 9.68
CA ASP A 59 -12.24 -6.83 10.48
C ASP A 59 -12.14 -7.13 11.98
N ILE A 60 -11.19 -6.47 12.64
CA ILE A 60 -11.01 -6.48 14.10
C ILE A 60 -11.30 -5.11 14.73
N SER A 61 -11.80 -4.13 13.97
CA SER A 61 -11.95 -2.73 14.39
C SER A 61 -12.77 -2.58 15.68
N GLN A 62 -13.84 -3.37 15.85
CA GLN A 62 -14.64 -3.33 17.07
C GLN A 62 -13.88 -3.83 18.31
N LYS A 63 -12.98 -4.80 18.13
CA LYS A 63 -12.12 -5.30 19.21
C LYS A 63 -11.03 -4.29 19.56
N VAL A 64 -10.46 -3.65 18.55
CA VAL A 64 -9.47 -2.56 18.71
C VAL A 64 -10.08 -1.34 19.39
N ALA A 65 -11.34 -0.99 19.09
CA ALA A 65 -12.06 0.09 19.76
C ALA A 65 -12.24 -0.14 21.27
N VAL A 66 -12.32 -1.40 21.70
CA VAL A 66 -12.41 -1.79 23.12
C VAL A 66 -11.02 -1.92 23.75
N GLN A 67 -10.07 -2.51 23.02
CA GLN A 67 -8.70 -2.74 23.44
C GLN A 67 -7.75 -2.30 22.31
N PRO A 68 -7.18 -1.08 22.37
CA PRO A 68 -6.31 -0.56 21.30
C PRO A 68 -5.10 -1.44 20.98
N SER A 69 -4.60 -2.19 21.96
CA SER A 69 -3.51 -3.17 21.80
C SER A 69 -3.96 -4.55 21.28
N TYR A 70 -5.20 -4.70 20.83
CA TYR A 70 -5.70 -6.01 20.41
C TYR A 70 -4.89 -6.52 19.21
N HIS A 71 -4.35 -7.73 19.36
CA HIS A 71 -3.69 -8.45 18.29
C HIS A 71 -4.66 -9.46 17.68
N ALA A 72 -4.80 -9.46 16.36
CA ALA A 72 -5.64 -10.42 15.66
C ALA A 72 -5.27 -11.86 16.04
N GLN A 73 -6.28 -12.67 16.31
CA GLN A 73 -6.17 -14.05 16.77
C GLN A 73 -6.62 -15.00 15.66
N VAL A 74 -6.26 -16.29 15.80
CA VAL A 74 -6.77 -17.35 14.91
C VAL A 74 -8.31 -17.39 14.89
N ALA A 75 -8.96 -17.06 16.01
CA ALA A 75 -10.41 -16.97 16.11
C ALA A 75 -11.00 -15.92 15.15
N ASP A 76 -10.36 -14.76 14.95
CA ASP A 76 -10.81 -13.75 13.98
C ASP A 76 -10.84 -14.31 12.55
N VAL A 77 -9.83 -15.10 12.20
CA VAL A 77 -9.75 -15.76 10.89
C VAL A 77 -10.87 -16.79 10.75
N LEU A 78 -11.10 -17.62 11.77
CA LEU A 78 -12.13 -18.65 11.74
C LEU A 78 -13.55 -18.06 11.71
N ASP A 79 -13.78 -16.98 12.45
CA ASP A 79 -15.05 -16.25 12.44
C ASP A 79 -15.32 -15.67 11.04
N TRP A 80 -14.30 -15.06 10.42
CA TRP A 80 -14.40 -14.60 9.04
C TRP A 80 -14.69 -15.74 8.06
N GLU A 81 -14.00 -16.87 8.19
CA GLU A 81 -14.19 -18.04 7.32
C GLU A 81 -15.58 -18.66 7.44
N SER A 82 -16.21 -18.55 8.61
CA SER A 82 -17.59 -19.02 8.82
C SER A 82 -18.61 -18.26 7.96
N ALA A 83 -18.34 -16.98 7.66
CA ALA A 83 -19.22 -16.11 6.89
C ALA A 83 -18.86 -16.05 5.39
N HIS A 84 -17.56 -16.19 5.06
CA HIS A 84 -17.05 -15.94 3.70
C HIS A 84 -16.42 -17.16 3.02
N GLY A 85 -16.35 -18.29 3.73
CA GLY A 85 -15.66 -19.49 3.28
C GLY A 85 -14.16 -19.45 3.60
N ARG A 86 -13.46 -20.54 3.29
CA ARG A 86 -12.03 -20.67 3.62
C ARG A 86 -11.20 -19.59 2.91
N VAL A 87 -10.24 -18.99 3.62
CA VAL A 87 -9.25 -18.06 3.06
C VAL A 87 -8.55 -18.73 1.87
N PRO A 88 -8.61 -18.15 0.65
CA PRO A 88 -8.02 -18.75 -0.53
C PRO A 88 -6.49 -18.82 -0.47
N ALA A 89 -5.90 -19.94 -0.88
CA ALA A 89 -4.45 -20.04 -0.99
C ALA A 89 -3.88 -18.99 -1.97
N GLY A 90 -2.76 -18.38 -1.60
CA GLY A 90 -2.11 -17.31 -2.35
C GLY A 90 -2.82 -15.96 -2.29
N SER A 91 -3.89 -15.80 -1.52
CA SER A 91 -4.55 -14.50 -1.32
C SER A 91 -3.67 -13.52 -0.55
N VAL A 92 -4.05 -12.25 -0.58
CA VAL A 92 -3.56 -11.23 0.34
C VAL A 92 -4.62 -11.04 1.42
N VAL A 93 -4.20 -11.05 2.68
CA VAL A 93 -5.09 -10.86 3.84
C VAL A 93 -4.79 -9.52 4.50
N MET A 94 -5.71 -8.58 4.41
CA MET A 94 -5.63 -7.28 5.09
C MET A 94 -6.39 -7.35 6.42
N ILE A 95 -5.72 -6.97 7.51
CA ILE A 95 -6.30 -6.87 8.84
C ILE A 95 -6.77 -5.43 9.06
N ARG A 96 -8.09 -5.24 9.03
CA ARG A 96 -8.73 -3.96 9.26
C ARG A 96 -8.88 -3.72 10.76
N SER A 97 -8.28 -2.64 11.24
CA SER A 97 -8.37 -2.17 12.62
C SER A 97 -9.02 -0.80 12.75
N ASP A 98 -9.26 -0.10 11.64
CA ASP A 98 -9.64 1.31 11.58
C ASP A 98 -8.60 2.27 12.21
N TRP A 99 -7.40 1.79 12.54
CA TRP A 99 -6.30 2.57 13.11
C TRP A 99 -5.83 3.69 12.17
N SER A 100 -5.89 3.48 10.85
CA SER A 100 -5.56 4.46 9.81
C SER A 100 -6.42 5.72 9.86
N LYS A 101 -7.56 5.72 10.57
CA LYS A 101 -8.35 6.94 10.78
C LYS A 101 -7.66 7.96 11.70
N GLY A 102 -6.67 7.52 12.49
CA GLY A 102 -5.91 8.33 13.44
C GLY A 102 -4.54 8.81 12.94
N TRP A 103 -4.21 8.68 11.65
CA TRP A 103 -2.88 9.05 11.13
C TRP A 103 -2.43 10.47 11.50
N ASP A 104 -3.35 11.44 11.55
CA ASP A 104 -3.02 12.82 11.91
C ASP A 104 -2.54 12.98 13.37
N GLU A 105 -2.94 12.04 14.24
CA GLU A 105 -2.57 11.99 15.65
C GLU A 105 -1.24 11.26 15.89
N TYR A 106 -0.77 10.46 14.92
CA TYR A 106 0.50 9.77 15.01
C TYR A 106 1.68 10.77 14.91
N LYS A 107 2.51 10.84 15.96
CA LYS A 107 3.67 11.75 16.06
C LYS A 107 5.02 11.03 16.13
N GLY A 108 5.08 9.74 15.77
CA GLY A 108 6.27 8.89 15.95
C GLY A 108 6.33 8.27 17.34
N ASP A 109 7.54 8.13 17.91
CA ASP A 109 7.77 7.51 19.23
C ASP A 109 6.90 8.16 20.32
N GLY A 110 6.04 7.35 20.94
CA GLY A 110 5.02 7.80 21.90
C GLY A 110 3.61 8.00 21.31
N GLY A 111 3.40 7.57 20.06
CA GLY A 111 2.09 7.52 19.41
C GLY A 111 1.08 6.57 20.08
N PRO A 112 -0.18 6.55 19.59
CA PRO A 112 -1.21 5.69 20.14
C PRO A 112 -0.80 4.22 20.07
N VAL A 113 -1.18 3.46 21.10
CA VAL A 113 -1.03 2.00 21.13
C VAL A 113 -1.51 1.41 19.81
N ILE A 114 -0.65 0.65 19.14
CA ILE A 114 -0.98 0.03 17.86
C ILE A 114 -1.63 -1.34 18.10
N PRO A 115 -2.68 -1.69 17.34
CA PRO A 115 -3.13 -3.07 17.23
C PRO A 115 -2.09 -3.88 16.45
N GLY A 116 -2.21 -5.19 16.46
CA GLY A 116 -1.26 -6.05 15.76
C GLY A 116 -1.87 -7.30 15.18
N VAL A 117 -1.02 -8.15 14.62
CA VAL A 117 -1.37 -9.51 14.20
C VAL A 117 -0.61 -10.49 15.09
N GLY A 118 -1.34 -11.27 15.88
CA GLY A 118 -0.71 -12.20 16.81
C GLY A 118 0.13 -13.25 16.09
N LEU A 119 1.24 -13.67 16.68
CA LEU A 119 2.17 -14.64 16.09
C LEU A 119 1.49 -15.95 15.66
N ASP A 120 0.57 -16.47 16.47
CA ASP A 120 -0.19 -17.67 16.13
C ASP A 120 -1.15 -17.44 14.95
N CYS A 121 -1.70 -16.22 14.81
CA CYS A 121 -2.53 -15.83 13.68
C CYS A 121 -1.69 -15.75 12.39
N LEU A 122 -0.52 -15.12 12.43
CA LEU A 122 0.43 -15.07 11.31
C LEU A 122 0.81 -16.48 10.85
N ARG A 123 1.22 -17.34 11.80
CA ARG A 123 1.54 -18.75 11.53
C ARG A 123 0.38 -19.47 10.90
N PHE A 124 -0.83 -19.30 11.42
CA PHE A 124 -2.01 -19.96 10.88
C PHE A 124 -2.33 -19.51 9.45
N LEU A 125 -2.28 -18.22 9.17
CA LEU A 125 -2.52 -17.67 7.84
C LEU A 125 -1.46 -18.17 6.84
N HIS A 126 -0.18 -18.06 7.18
CA HIS A 126 0.90 -18.44 6.27
C HIS A 126 1.05 -19.96 6.13
N LEU A 127 1.03 -20.72 7.22
CA LEU A 127 1.29 -22.16 7.19
C LEU A 127 0.04 -23.00 6.87
N ASN A 128 -1.14 -22.61 7.39
CA ASN A 128 -2.37 -23.42 7.22
C ASN A 128 -3.30 -22.90 6.10
N ARG A 129 -3.19 -21.62 5.71
CA ARG A 129 -3.94 -21.04 4.58
C ARG A 129 -3.07 -20.73 3.37
N SER A 130 -1.75 -20.75 3.52
CA SER A 130 -0.80 -20.51 2.42
C SER A 130 -1.08 -19.19 1.71
N ILE A 131 -1.38 -18.14 2.47
CA ILE A 131 -1.54 -16.79 1.93
C ILE A 131 -0.22 -16.29 1.35
N LEU A 132 -0.29 -15.33 0.44
CA LEU A 132 0.89 -14.71 -0.13
C LEU A 132 1.54 -13.75 0.89
N LEU A 133 0.76 -12.84 1.44
CA LEU A 133 1.18 -11.84 2.42
C LEU A 133 -0.01 -11.39 3.26
N HIS A 134 0.30 -10.88 4.45
CA HIS A 134 -0.65 -10.17 5.27
C HIS A 134 -0.37 -8.66 5.24
N GLY A 135 -1.37 -7.83 5.53
CA GLY A 135 -1.17 -6.39 5.69
C GLY A 135 -2.00 -5.81 6.82
N HIS A 136 -1.56 -4.68 7.34
CA HIS A 136 -2.14 -4.04 8.52
C HIS A 136 -1.98 -2.51 8.45
N GLU A 137 -2.84 -1.80 9.19
CA GLU A 137 -2.91 -0.33 9.12
C GLU A 137 -1.75 0.41 9.83
N PRO A 138 -1.21 -0.07 10.97
CA PRO A 138 -0.01 0.50 11.59
C PRO A 138 1.28 0.36 10.75
N LEU A 139 2.38 0.95 11.22
CA LEU A 139 3.72 0.81 10.63
C LEU A 139 4.55 -0.35 11.22
N ASP A 140 3.95 -1.15 12.10
CA ASP A 140 4.59 -2.35 12.64
C ASP A 140 3.53 -3.46 12.73
N THR A 141 3.95 -4.72 12.48
CA THR A 141 3.06 -5.90 12.54
C THR A 141 2.39 -6.07 13.88
N ASP A 142 3.12 -5.81 14.95
CA ASP A 142 2.70 -6.07 16.30
C ASP A 142 3.36 -5.08 17.27
N SER A 143 2.84 -5.04 18.48
CA SER A 143 3.32 -4.12 19.53
C SER A 143 4.10 -4.84 20.63
N THR A 144 4.66 -6.02 20.35
CA THR A 144 5.46 -6.75 21.34
C THR A 144 6.84 -6.11 21.51
N PRO A 145 7.51 -6.27 22.67
CA PRO A 145 8.79 -5.59 22.93
C PRO A 145 9.91 -5.89 21.92
N THR A 146 9.80 -7.00 21.19
CA THR A 146 10.81 -7.45 20.21
C THR A 146 10.22 -7.68 18.82
N LEU A 147 9.00 -7.20 18.57
CA LEU A 147 8.28 -7.37 17.30
C LEU A 147 8.30 -8.84 16.83
N GLU A 148 7.88 -9.75 17.70
CA GLU A 148 8.03 -11.20 17.52
C GLU A 148 7.29 -11.73 16.28
N GLY A 149 6.19 -11.09 15.89
CA GLY A 149 5.40 -11.44 14.71
C GLY A 149 6.15 -11.09 13.44
N GLU A 150 6.63 -9.86 13.33
CA GLU A 150 7.45 -9.40 12.21
C GLU A 150 8.77 -10.18 12.10
N ALA A 151 9.44 -10.40 13.24
CA ALA A 151 10.66 -11.19 13.31
C ALA A 151 10.43 -12.59 12.76
N TRP A 152 9.37 -13.28 13.21
CA TRP A 152 9.06 -14.61 12.67
C TRP A 152 8.74 -14.56 11.18
N LEU A 153 7.92 -13.59 10.74
CA LEU A 153 7.45 -13.47 9.37
C LEU A 153 8.61 -13.34 8.36
N LEU A 154 9.50 -12.35 8.57
CA LEU A 154 10.56 -12.00 7.63
C LEU A 154 11.69 -13.03 7.62
N HIS A 155 12.03 -13.60 8.78
CA HIS A 155 12.99 -14.71 8.85
C HIS A 155 12.45 -16.01 8.22
N ASN A 156 11.13 -16.17 8.10
CA ASN A 156 10.51 -17.29 7.39
C ASN A 156 10.21 -17.00 5.91
N SER A 157 10.82 -15.95 5.35
CA SER A 157 10.73 -15.59 3.92
C SER A 157 9.31 -15.22 3.44
N TYR A 158 8.48 -14.72 4.35
CA TYR A 158 7.22 -14.07 4.00
C TYR A 158 7.41 -12.55 3.89
N MET A 159 6.39 -11.87 3.38
CA MET A 159 6.37 -10.42 3.20
C MET A 159 5.13 -9.83 3.85
N GLN A 160 5.12 -8.51 4.03
CA GLN A 160 4.02 -7.77 4.65
C GLN A 160 3.73 -6.46 3.96
N ALA A 161 2.50 -5.98 4.15
CA ALA A 161 2.06 -4.66 3.76
C ALA A 161 1.77 -3.81 5.01
N GLU A 162 2.50 -2.71 5.17
CA GLU A 162 2.33 -1.81 6.31
C GLU A 162 1.76 -0.47 5.87
N GLY A 163 1.23 0.26 6.84
CA GLY A 163 0.70 1.60 6.62
C GLY A 163 -0.48 1.64 5.66
N VAL A 164 -1.27 0.56 5.55
CA VAL A 164 -2.43 0.54 4.65
C VAL A 164 -3.59 1.36 5.23
N ALA A 165 -4.49 1.83 4.35
CA ALA A 165 -5.61 2.66 4.75
C ALA A 165 -6.88 2.32 3.96
N ASN A 166 -8.01 2.87 4.38
CA ASN A 166 -9.33 2.75 3.72
C ASN A 166 -9.88 1.31 3.62
N LEU A 167 -9.42 0.39 4.46
CA LEU A 167 -9.94 -0.98 4.48
C LEU A 167 -11.45 -1.05 4.80
N HIS A 168 -11.98 -0.08 5.54
CA HIS A 168 -13.42 0.08 5.81
C HIS A 168 -14.28 0.33 4.56
N GLN A 169 -13.66 0.67 3.43
CA GLN A 169 -14.34 0.94 2.17
C GLN A 169 -14.35 -0.28 1.25
N VAL A 170 -13.71 -1.37 1.65
CA VAL A 170 -13.51 -2.57 0.82
C VAL A 170 -14.34 -3.73 1.38
N PRO A 171 -15.05 -4.50 0.52
CA PRO A 171 -15.73 -5.72 0.95
C PRO A 171 -14.79 -6.73 1.59
N ALA A 172 -15.32 -7.54 2.50
CA ALA A 172 -14.59 -8.61 3.18
C ALA A 172 -13.96 -9.63 2.21
N SER A 173 -14.63 -9.93 1.10
CA SER A 173 -14.19 -10.89 0.08
C SER A 173 -14.70 -10.52 -1.32
N GLY A 174 -14.18 -11.20 -2.35
CA GLY A 174 -14.65 -11.08 -3.73
C GLY A 174 -13.94 -10.01 -4.56
N CYS A 175 -13.02 -9.25 -3.96
CA CYS A 175 -12.16 -8.31 -4.68
C CYS A 175 -10.82 -8.94 -5.05
N LEU A 176 -10.14 -8.33 -6.02
CA LEU A 176 -8.71 -8.51 -6.26
C LEU A 176 -7.93 -7.34 -5.63
N LEU A 177 -6.67 -7.56 -5.29
CA LEU A 177 -5.72 -6.53 -4.89
C LEU A 177 -4.63 -6.44 -5.95
N SER A 178 -4.52 -5.28 -6.58
CA SER A 178 -3.35 -4.90 -7.36
C SER A 178 -2.29 -4.31 -6.43
N ILE A 179 -1.06 -4.78 -6.55
CA ILE A 179 0.10 -4.35 -5.76
C ILE A 179 1.12 -3.74 -6.70
N GLY A 180 1.20 -2.41 -6.73
CA GLY A 180 2.25 -1.68 -7.43
C GLY A 180 3.33 -1.25 -6.45
N PHE A 181 4.60 -1.47 -6.76
CA PHE A 181 5.72 -1.04 -5.91
C PHE A 181 6.93 -0.67 -6.76
N ALA A 182 7.77 0.19 -6.22
CA ALA A 182 9.04 0.55 -6.87
C ALA A 182 10.01 -0.63 -6.77
N LYS A 183 10.53 -1.09 -7.91
CA LYS A 183 11.48 -2.20 -7.96
C LYS A 183 12.93 -1.72 -7.76
N LEU A 184 13.21 -1.15 -6.58
CA LEU A 184 14.54 -0.65 -6.23
C LEU A 184 15.54 -1.82 -6.20
N LEU A 185 16.62 -1.72 -6.98
CA LEU A 185 17.63 -2.77 -7.07
C LEU A 185 18.29 -2.99 -5.71
N GLY A 186 18.10 -4.18 -5.14
CA GLY A 186 18.64 -4.56 -3.84
C GLY A 186 17.95 -3.91 -2.64
N GLY A 187 16.77 -3.30 -2.81
CA GLY A 187 16.05 -2.63 -1.72
C GLY A 187 15.53 -3.59 -0.65
N SER A 188 15.60 -3.16 0.61
CA SER A 188 15.07 -3.85 1.80
C SER A 188 13.59 -3.58 2.05
N GLY A 189 12.98 -2.66 1.30
CA GLY A 189 11.59 -2.24 1.42
C GLY A 189 11.19 -1.40 0.20
N GLY A 190 10.01 -0.80 0.26
CA GLY A 190 9.62 0.15 -0.76
C GLY A 190 8.18 0.61 -0.68
N TYR A 191 7.95 1.83 -1.18
CA TYR A 191 6.62 2.37 -1.41
C TYR A 191 5.75 1.38 -2.18
N ALA A 192 4.55 1.18 -1.66
CA ALA A 192 3.56 0.34 -2.28
C ALA A 192 2.24 1.10 -2.48
N ARG A 193 1.60 0.82 -3.61
CA ARG A 193 0.24 1.24 -3.93
C ARG A 193 -0.62 0.01 -4.04
N TYR A 194 -1.48 -0.17 -3.04
CA TYR A 194 -2.50 -1.20 -3.01
C TYR A 194 -3.80 -0.65 -3.59
N VAL A 195 -4.34 -1.31 -4.60
CA VAL A 195 -5.63 -0.94 -5.22
C VAL A 195 -6.55 -2.15 -5.20
N ALA A 196 -7.66 -2.04 -4.46
CA ALA A 196 -8.71 -3.03 -4.50
C ALA A 196 -9.52 -2.88 -5.80
N ILE A 197 -9.68 -3.97 -6.54
CA ILE A 197 -10.49 -4.08 -7.75
C ILE A 197 -11.66 -4.99 -7.42
N CYS A 198 -12.83 -4.40 -7.29
CA CYS A 198 -14.02 -5.10 -6.84
C CYS A 198 -15.10 -5.16 -7.92
N PRO A 199 -16.03 -6.13 -7.86
CA PRO A 199 -17.20 -6.15 -8.73
C PRO A 199 -18.01 -4.84 -8.64
N PRO A 200 -18.71 -4.43 -9.70
CA PRO A 200 -19.57 -3.26 -9.66
C PRO A 200 -20.56 -3.30 -8.49
N ALA A 201 -20.81 -2.15 -7.87
CA ALA A 201 -21.72 -1.97 -6.73
C ALA A 201 -21.37 -2.75 -5.45
N SER A 202 -20.22 -3.42 -5.37
CA SER A 202 -19.78 -4.08 -4.13
C SER A 202 -19.34 -3.09 -3.05
N THR A 203 -18.97 -1.86 -3.44
CA THR A 203 -18.64 -0.74 -2.54
C THR A 203 -19.18 0.56 -3.10
N GLY A 204 -19.65 1.44 -2.24
CA GLY A 204 -20.09 2.80 -2.61
C GLY A 204 -18.95 3.82 -2.74
N ASN A 205 -17.71 3.43 -2.43
CA ASN A 205 -16.55 4.34 -2.42
C ASN A 205 -15.58 4.12 -3.59
N GLY A 206 -15.90 3.18 -4.50
CA GLY A 206 -15.09 2.93 -5.69
C GLY A 206 -15.34 3.98 -6.79
N VAL A 207 -14.41 4.06 -7.73
CA VAL A 207 -14.58 4.80 -8.99
C VAL A 207 -14.27 3.89 -10.17
N SER A 208 -15.02 4.03 -11.25
CA SER A 208 -14.74 3.35 -12.51
C SER A 208 -13.84 4.17 -13.42
N ILE A 209 -13.24 3.52 -14.43
CA ILE A 209 -12.46 4.20 -15.47
C ILE A 209 -13.30 5.18 -16.33
N ILE A 210 -14.63 5.05 -16.29
CA ILE A 210 -15.56 5.94 -16.98
C ILE A 210 -15.81 7.19 -16.14
N GLU A 211 -15.98 7.04 -14.83
CA GLU A 211 -16.22 8.15 -13.88
C GLU A 211 -14.95 8.97 -13.61
N ALA A 212 -13.78 8.31 -13.63
CA ALA A 212 -12.47 8.93 -13.41
C ALA A 212 -11.51 8.56 -14.56
N PRO A 213 -11.63 9.19 -15.75
CA PRO A 213 -10.78 8.88 -16.88
C PRO A 213 -9.32 9.20 -16.59
N ALA A 214 -8.43 8.25 -16.89
CA ALA A 214 -6.99 8.38 -16.66
C ALA A 214 -6.24 9.11 -17.81
N ALA A 215 -6.95 9.46 -18.88
CA ALA A 215 -6.39 10.19 -20.02
C ALA A 215 -7.49 10.99 -20.76
N PRO A 216 -7.31 12.31 -20.97
CA PRO A 216 -6.31 13.16 -20.33
C PRO A 216 -6.58 13.33 -18.83
N LEU A 217 -5.53 13.48 -18.02
CA LEU A 217 -5.68 13.81 -16.60
C LEU A 217 -6.12 15.28 -16.42
N ALA A 218 -6.80 15.55 -15.31
CA ALA A 218 -7.24 16.90 -14.95
C ALA A 218 -6.06 17.86 -14.73
N LEU A 219 -6.26 19.12 -15.11
CA LEU A 219 -5.31 20.19 -14.84
C LEU A 219 -5.45 20.73 -13.42
N GLN A 220 -4.34 21.20 -12.87
CA GLN A 220 -4.32 21.96 -11.62
C GLN A 220 -4.87 23.36 -11.84
N SER A 221 -5.43 23.97 -10.79
CA SER A 221 -6.05 25.29 -10.86
C SER A 221 -5.06 26.46 -11.06
N ALA A 222 -3.77 26.22 -10.82
CA ALA A 222 -2.68 27.17 -10.99
C ALA A 222 -1.35 26.41 -11.17
N PRO A 223 -0.26 27.09 -11.60
CA PRO A 223 1.05 26.46 -11.71
C PRO A 223 1.50 25.83 -10.38
N LEU A 224 2.08 24.65 -10.46
CA LEU A 224 2.61 23.93 -9.31
C LEU A 224 3.98 24.47 -8.91
N VAL A 225 4.10 24.95 -7.67
CA VAL A 225 5.36 25.41 -7.08
C VAL A 225 5.73 24.52 -5.91
N ARG A 226 7.03 24.18 -5.78
CA ARG A 226 7.52 23.33 -4.70
C ARG A 226 7.66 24.18 -3.43
N GLY A 227 6.92 23.81 -2.39
CA GLY A 227 7.04 24.40 -1.06
C GLY A 227 8.36 24.04 -0.38
N SER A 228 8.65 24.71 0.74
CA SER A 228 9.82 24.41 1.60
C SER A 228 9.76 23.01 2.23
N ASP A 229 8.56 22.43 2.32
CA ASP A 229 8.30 21.05 2.74
C ASP A 229 8.47 20.04 1.60
N GLY A 230 8.92 20.48 0.43
CA GLY A 230 9.14 19.63 -0.74
C GLY A 230 7.88 19.28 -1.53
N VAL A 231 6.69 19.71 -1.10
CA VAL A 231 5.42 19.35 -1.75
C VAL A 231 5.04 20.38 -2.82
N LEU A 232 4.65 19.91 -4.01
CA LEU A 232 4.15 20.76 -5.10
C LEU A 232 2.70 21.17 -4.83
N ARG A 233 2.39 22.48 -4.90
CA ARG A 233 1.03 23.00 -4.72
C ARG A 233 0.64 24.06 -5.76
N PRO A 234 -0.63 24.12 -6.18
CA PRO A 234 -1.11 25.19 -7.06
C PRO A 234 -0.89 26.55 -6.39
N THR A 235 -0.14 27.44 -7.03
CA THR A 235 0.21 28.75 -6.46
C THR A 235 -0.29 29.86 -7.38
N SER A 236 -1.28 30.62 -6.91
CA SER A 236 -1.85 31.73 -7.66
C SER A 236 -0.79 32.79 -7.96
N GLY A 237 -0.77 33.28 -9.20
CA GLY A 237 0.20 34.30 -9.67
C GLY A 237 1.61 33.78 -9.94
N ALA A 238 1.88 32.48 -9.76
CA ALA A 238 3.14 31.89 -10.20
C ALA A 238 3.25 31.93 -11.74
N PRO A 239 4.45 32.15 -12.30
CA PRO A 239 4.62 32.19 -13.75
C PRO A 239 4.35 30.80 -14.35
N LEU A 240 3.69 30.79 -15.51
CA LEU A 240 3.56 29.59 -16.33
C LEU A 240 4.92 29.21 -16.91
N THR A 241 5.14 27.91 -17.10
CA THR A 241 6.28 27.45 -17.89
C THR A 241 6.04 27.78 -19.37
N GLN A 242 7.13 27.98 -20.13
CA GLN A 242 7.06 28.32 -21.55
C GLN A 242 6.17 27.35 -22.36
N HIS A 243 6.20 26.06 -22.03
CA HIS A 243 5.40 25.05 -22.73
C HIS A 243 3.90 25.13 -22.42
N LEU A 244 3.52 25.64 -21.25
CA LEU A 244 2.11 25.84 -20.91
C LEU A 244 1.55 27.12 -21.55
N SER A 245 2.35 28.19 -21.64
CA SER A 245 1.94 29.39 -22.37
C SER A 245 1.65 29.09 -23.85
N ASP A 246 2.46 28.24 -24.49
CA ASP A 246 2.24 27.84 -25.89
C ASP A 246 0.96 26.99 -26.05
N LEU A 247 0.65 26.13 -25.07
CA LEU A 247 -0.58 25.33 -25.06
C LEU A 247 -1.84 26.17 -24.80
N GLU A 248 -1.76 27.18 -23.95
CA GLU A 248 -2.87 28.12 -23.74
C GLU A 248 -3.16 28.94 -24.99
N VAL A 249 -2.12 29.38 -25.70
CA VAL A 249 -2.24 30.04 -27.01
C VAL A 249 -2.85 29.09 -28.06
N ALA A 250 -2.41 27.84 -28.11
CA ALA A 250 -2.96 26.83 -29.02
C ALA A 250 -4.43 26.47 -28.71
N ARG A 251 -4.84 26.50 -27.43
CA ARG A 251 -6.23 26.28 -27.01
C ARG A 251 -7.12 27.47 -27.30
N ALA A 252 -6.63 28.70 -27.08
CA ALA A 252 -7.36 29.92 -27.38
C ALA A 252 -7.60 30.11 -28.88
N THR A 253 -6.68 29.65 -29.72
CA THR A 253 -6.83 29.70 -31.19
C THR A 253 -7.77 28.63 -31.75
N HIS A 254 -7.98 27.51 -31.04
CA HIS A 254 -8.94 26.48 -31.44
C HIS A 254 -10.39 26.74 -31.01
N THR A 255 -10.64 27.68 -30.10
CA THR A 255 -12.01 28.07 -29.71
C THR A 255 -12.65 29.10 -30.65
N ASP A 256 -11.91 29.64 -31.61
CA ASP A 256 -12.40 30.63 -32.59
C ASP A 256 -12.85 30.03 -33.94
N GLU A 257 -12.80 28.69 -34.11
CA GLU A 257 -13.17 28.00 -35.37
C GLU A 257 -14.43 27.11 -35.28
N THR A 258 -15.30 27.28 -34.27
CA THR A 258 -16.62 26.63 -34.19
C THR A 258 -17.74 27.64 -34.01
#